data_AF-A0A7V1M4F2-F1
#
_entry.id   AF-A0A7V1M4F2-F1
#
_cell.length_a   1.000
_cell.length_b   1.000
_cell.length_c   1.000
_cell.angle_alpha   90.00
_cell.angle_beta   90.00
_cell.angle_gamma   90.00
#
_symmetry.space_group_name_H-M   'P 1'
#
loop_
_entity.id
_entity.type
_entity.pdbx_description
1 polymer ?
#
loop_
_entity_poly.entity_id
_entity_poly.type
_entity_poly.pdbx_seq_one_letter_code
_entity_poly.pdbx_strand_id
1 'polypeptide(L)'
;MIHIHSVGVVSVTRGLSHRVRWVIQPGRPEIVARLQREVGVSEILARLLVNRGITEPDQAERFLNPDWEHLPDAFLLPGAQVAVNRLLQAMERKEKILVYGDYDVDGVTSAALWYHTLSKLQARVQARVPHRKRDGYDIRVPVVDEAYRQGVSLILTCDCGIQAHDVVEHARELGIDVIITDHHEPGEEVPRALAVVNPHLPHSRYPFPNLSGVGVSYRLGEALVRAKGFSPQNYRNHFLDLATLGTIADVMPLMEENRVFAWYGLPSIPRSKRPGVQALLSVARVPTDGPLTMRQVQFALAPRINAVGRLDDAAVALELLITDNPQRAQQLAQELEEHNRRRRSEQQRILDQALQQAAQRDIAHEWVLVLAGEEWDKGVIGIVASKVLERYHRPTVMISVDSECGVGRGSARSIRPYDIFRAIEERRELFIECGGHTLAAGFSIRMEHLEELREHLNRLAHEWMSPDDLLPRLDIDADIEPAEITPALVDEIARMEPFGHGNPEPMFLSCGLTILEKRRVGDGSHWKLTVRGEALPPTGCIAFGMGDYDERFEVGDEVDMVYTPQWNEFNGRREIQLQVHDVRHSSGIIE
;
A
#
# COMPACT_ATOMS: atom_id res chain seq x y z
N MET A 1 62.52 -26.25 25.73
CA MET A 1 62.08 -25.13 26.59
C MET A 1 61.53 -24.06 25.67
N ILE A 2 60.24 -23.74 25.86
CA ILE A 2 59.45 -22.64 25.27
C ILE A 2 59.03 -22.83 23.80
N HIS A 3 57.78 -23.29 23.65
CA HIS A 3 56.98 -23.32 22.44
C HIS A 3 56.45 -21.93 22.08
N ILE A 4 56.46 -21.62 20.78
CA ILE A 4 55.82 -20.46 20.17
C ILE A 4 54.40 -20.89 19.78
N HIS A 5 53.38 -20.27 20.38
CA HIS A 5 51.99 -20.44 19.99
C HIS A 5 51.46 -19.20 19.27
N SER A 6 50.85 -19.49 18.13
CA SER A 6 49.89 -18.73 17.32
C SER A 6 49.11 -17.62 18.05
N VAL A 7 49.20 -16.39 17.54
CA VAL A 7 48.23 -15.34 17.80
C VAL A 7 47.14 -15.44 16.74
N GLY A 8 45.94 -15.81 17.19
CA GLY A 8 44.76 -15.96 16.35
C GLY A 8 44.23 -14.61 15.85
N VAL A 9 43.79 -14.62 14.60
CA VAL A 9 42.97 -13.58 13.98
C VAL A 9 41.67 -13.48 14.76
N VAL A 10 41.52 -12.45 15.59
CA VAL A 10 40.24 -12.10 16.19
C VAL A 10 39.38 -11.51 15.10
N SER A 11 38.38 -12.29 14.69
CA SER A 11 37.26 -11.91 13.83
C SER A 11 36.55 -10.66 14.38
N VAL A 12 36.90 -9.48 13.87
CA VAL A 12 36.14 -8.25 14.07
C VAL A 12 34.89 -8.30 13.18
N THR A 13 33.86 -9.02 13.62
CA THR A 13 32.53 -9.05 12.97
C THR A 13 31.39 -9.00 14.00
N ARG A 14 31.60 -8.29 15.11
CA ARG A 14 30.53 -7.90 16.03
C ARG A 14 30.60 -6.39 16.24
N GLY A 15 29.76 -5.63 15.54
CA GLY A 15 29.68 -4.18 15.77
C GLY A 15 29.07 -3.30 14.68
N LEU A 16 28.47 -3.84 13.61
CA LEU A 16 27.79 -3.02 12.58
C LEU A 16 26.26 -3.15 12.58
N SER A 17 25.65 -3.87 13.54
CA SER A 17 24.22 -4.12 13.52
C SER A 17 23.43 -3.12 14.38
N HIS A 18 22.54 -2.36 13.74
CA HIS A 18 21.47 -1.52 14.31
C HIS A 18 21.86 -0.11 14.80
N ARG A 19 22.33 0.76 13.91
CA ARG A 19 22.11 2.20 14.10
C ARG A 19 20.91 2.61 13.26
N VAL A 20 19.80 2.91 13.92
CA VAL A 20 18.63 3.54 13.32
C VAL A 20 18.77 5.04 13.54
N ARG A 21 18.51 5.82 12.50
CA ARG A 21 18.55 7.29 12.59
C ARG A 21 17.20 7.81 13.07
N TRP A 22 17.18 8.39 14.26
CA TRP A 22 15.99 9.04 14.82
C TRP A 22 15.92 10.49 14.34
N VAL A 23 14.82 10.86 13.70
CA VAL A 23 14.61 12.22 13.18
C VAL A 23 13.28 12.73 13.70
N ILE A 24 13.32 13.70 14.60
CA ILE A 24 12.12 14.36 15.10
C ILE A 24 11.64 15.37 14.06
N GLN A 25 10.35 15.34 13.74
CA GLN A 25 9.74 16.27 12.80
C GLN A 25 9.81 17.70 13.35
N PRO A 26 10.11 18.70 12.50
CA PRO A 26 10.20 20.09 12.95
C PRO A 26 8.83 20.61 13.39
N GLY A 27 8.77 21.23 14.56
CA GLY A 27 7.54 21.87 15.04
C GLY A 27 7.14 23.09 14.19
N ARG A 28 5.83 23.34 14.09
CA ARG A 28 5.28 24.63 13.60
C ARG A 28 4.40 25.27 14.70
N PRO A 29 5.02 25.89 15.73
CA PRO A 29 4.31 26.29 16.95
C PRO A 29 3.12 27.21 16.72
N GLU A 30 3.21 28.13 15.76
CA GLU A 30 2.12 29.07 15.45
C GLU A 30 0.87 28.36 14.92
N ILE A 31 1.05 27.37 14.03
CA ILE A 31 -0.06 26.59 13.46
C ILE A 31 -0.63 25.66 14.52
N VAL A 32 0.24 25.02 15.32
CA VAL A 32 -0.18 24.16 16.44
C VAL A 32 -1.06 24.94 17.41
N ALA A 33 -0.61 26.12 17.85
CA ALA A 33 -1.37 26.97 18.77
C ALA A 33 -2.71 27.46 18.18
N ARG A 34 -2.79 27.66 16.86
CA ARG A 34 -4.04 27.97 16.16
C ARG A 34 -5.02 26.80 16.21
N LEU A 35 -4.57 25.60 15.83
CA LEU A 35 -5.42 24.40 15.82
C LEU A 35 -5.92 24.04 17.23
N GLN A 36 -5.06 24.15 18.26
CA GLN A 36 -5.48 23.95 19.65
C GLN A 36 -6.66 24.85 20.03
N ARG A 37 -6.59 26.14 19.67
CA ARG A 37 -7.60 27.14 20.04
C ARG A 37 -8.89 27.00 19.25
N GLU A 38 -8.79 26.78 17.95
CA GLU A 38 -9.94 26.82 17.04
C GLU A 38 -10.66 25.47 16.90
N VAL A 39 -9.93 24.35 17.03
CA VAL A 39 -10.48 22.99 16.94
C VAL A 39 -10.69 22.37 18.33
N GLY A 40 -10.01 22.88 19.38
CA GLY A 40 -10.16 22.38 20.75
C GLY A 40 -9.47 21.03 20.99
N VAL A 41 -8.33 20.80 20.35
CA VAL A 41 -7.49 19.60 20.50
C VAL A 41 -6.27 19.86 21.40
N SER A 42 -5.64 18.80 21.94
CA SER A 42 -4.38 18.94 22.67
C SER A 42 -3.23 19.46 21.80
N GLU A 43 -2.14 19.91 22.45
CA GLU A 43 -0.93 20.33 21.72
C GLU A 43 -0.36 19.19 20.87
N ILE A 44 -0.30 17.99 21.45
CA ILE A 44 0.24 16.81 20.79
C ILE A 44 -0.60 16.50 19.57
N LEU A 45 -1.93 16.41 19.70
CA LEU A 45 -2.82 16.13 18.57
C LEU A 45 -2.72 17.20 17.49
N ALA A 46 -2.66 18.49 17.85
CA ALA A 46 -2.42 19.57 16.89
C ALA A 46 -1.08 19.41 16.15
N ARG A 47 -0.01 19.01 16.85
CA ARG A 47 1.30 18.73 16.24
C ARG A 47 1.23 17.54 15.29
N LEU A 48 0.54 16.46 15.65
CA LEU A 48 0.32 15.30 14.79
C LEU A 48 -0.40 15.67 13.48
N LEU A 49 -1.44 16.51 13.57
CA LEU A 49 -2.17 17.02 12.40
C LEU A 49 -1.27 17.84 11.48
N VAL A 50 -0.50 18.77 12.04
CA VAL A 50 0.44 19.61 11.29
C VAL A 50 1.50 18.77 10.58
N ASN A 51 2.03 17.73 11.22
CA ASN A 51 3.01 16.82 10.63
C ASN A 51 2.44 16.02 9.44
N ARG A 52 1.11 15.88 9.35
CA ARG A 52 0.38 15.29 8.22
C ARG A 52 -0.02 16.32 7.16
N GLY A 53 0.45 17.56 7.29
CA GLY A 53 0.11 18.67 6.39
C GLY A 53 -1.25 19.31 6.65
N ILE A 54 -1.97 18.88 7.69
CA ILE A 54 -3.27 19.42 8.07
C ILE A 54 -3.02 20.68 8.89
N THR A 55 -3.19 21.83 8.26
CA THR A 55 -2.84 23.12 8.86
C THR A 55 -4.04 24.02 9.10
N GLU A 56 -5.16 23.78 8.41
CA GLU A 56 -6.39 24.58 8.55
C GLU A 56 -7.41 23.93 9.50
N PRO A 57 -8.10 24.71 10.35
CA PRO A 57 -9.09 24.20 11.31
C PRO A 57 -10.18 23.33 10.66
N ASP A 58 -10.76 23.77 9.53
CA ASP A 58 -11.79 23.02 8.81
C ASP A 58 -11.24 21.69 8.24
N GLN A 59 -9.96 21.62 7.90
CA GLN A 59 -9.33 20.36 7.49
C GLN A 59 -9.14 19.43 8.68
N ALA A 60 -8.72 19.96 9.83
CA ALA A 60 -8.56 19.19 11.07
C ALA A 60 -9.90 18.60 11.55
N GLU A 61 -10.97 19.39 11.55
CA GLU A 61 -12.32 18.91 11.89
C GLU A 61 -12.78 17.78 10.98
N ARG A 62 -12.67 17.96 9.65
CA ARG A 62 -13.07 16.93 8.67
C ARG A 62 -12.21 15.66 8.77
N PHE A 63 -10.93 15.81 9.11
CA PHE A 63 -10.03 14.67 9.32
C PHE A 63 -10.37 13.89 10.59
N LEU A 64 -10.58 14.58 11.72
CA LEU A 64 -10.90 13.94 12.99
C LEU A 64 -12.33 13.41 13.07
N ASN A 65 -13.23 13.97 12.26
CA ASN A 65 -14.64 13.60 12.19
C ASN A 65 -15.05 13.30 10.73
N PRO A 66 -14.67 12.12 10.18
CA PRO A 66 -15.05 11.74 8.81
C PRO A 66 -16.58 11.69 8.65
N ASP A 67 -17.11 12.33 7.61
CA ASP A 67 -18.54 12.37 7.30
C ASP A 67 -18.76 12.32 5.77
N TRP A 68 -19.83 11.65 5.35
CA TRP A 68 -20.25 11.58 3.95
C TRP A 68 -20.66 12.94 3.36
N GLU A 69 -21.16 13.84 4.20
CA GLU A 69 -21.62 15.16 3.75
C GLU A 69 -20.45 16.12 3.44
N HIS A 70 -19.23 15.77 3.85
CA HIS A 70 -18.02 16.50 3.52
C HIS A 70 -17.43 16.12 2.15
N LEU A 71 -17.95 15.08 1.49
CA LEU A 71 -17.41 14.63 0.21
C LEU A 71 -17.74 15.62 -0.91
N PRO A 72 -16.77 15.99 -1.78
CA PRO A 72 -17.01 16.88 -2.92
C PRO A 72 -18.08 16.35 -3.87
N ASP A 73 -18.79 17.23 -4.57
CA ASP A 73 -19.73 16.77 -5.62
C ASP A 73 -18.96 16.00 -6.71
N ALA A 74 -19.37 14.76 -6.98
CA ALA A 74 -18.78 13.91 -8.00
C ALA A 74 -18.85 14.53 -9.41
N PHE A 75 -19.77 15.47 -9.68
CA PHE A 75 -19.79 16.20 -10.96
C PHE A 75 -18.63 17.20 -11.12
N LEU A 76 -17.83 17.46 -10.08
CA LEU A 76 -16.58 18.20 -10.19
C LEU A 76 -15.47 17.37 -10.85
N LEU A 77 -15.62 16.03 -10.92
CA LEU A 77 -14.71 15.20 -11.71
C LEU A 77 -14.92 15.53 -13.20
N PRO A 78 -13.84 15.78 -13.95
CA PRO A 78 -13.91 15.94 -15.40
C PRO A 78 -14.69 14.80 -16.06
N GLY A 79 -15.45 15.09 -17.12
CA GLY A 79 -16.19 14.07 -17.86
C GLY A 79 -17.38 13.42 -17.13
N ALA A 80 -17.53 13.58 -15.81
CA ALA A 80 -18.54 12.87 -15.02
C ALA A 80 -19.97 13.13 -15.50
N GLN A 81 -20.31 14.38 -15.83
CA GLN A 81 -21.63 14.72 -16.37
C GLN A 81 -21.92 14.02 -17.71
N VAL A 82 -20.92 13.98 -18.61
CA VAL A 82 -21.04 13.33 -19.92
C VAL A 82 -21.18 11.82 -19.75
N ALA A 83 -20.36 11.22 -18.89
CA ALA A 83 -20.41 9.81 -18.56
C ALA A 83 -21.78 9.38 -17.98
N VAL A 84 -22.28 10.12 -16.97
CA VAL A 84 -23.61 9.85 -16.37
C VAL A 84 -24.70 9.94 -17.42
N ASN A 85 -24.73 11.01 -18.23
CA ASN A 85 -25.74 11.19 -19.27
C ASN A 85 -25.73 10.03 -20.28
N ARG A 86 -24.54 9.58 -20.69
CA ARG A 86 -24.41 8.45 -21.61
C ARG A 86 -24.86 7.12 -21.01
N LEU A 87 -24.53 6.87 -19.74
CA LEU A 87 -24.98 5.67 -19.02
C LEU A 87 -26.51 5.66 -18.87
N LEU A 88 -27.12 6.82 -18.56
CA LEU A 88 -28.58 6.97 -18.53
C LEU A 88 -29.21 6.64 -19.89
N GLN A 89 -28.64 7.15 -20.98
CA GLN A 89 -29.08 6.89 -22.35
C GLN A 89 -28.94 5.40 -22.72
N ALA A 90 -27.82 4.77 -22.37
CA ALA A 90 -27.59 3.34 -22.61
C ALA A 90 -28.70 2.49 -21.94
N MET A 91 -29.03 2.81 -20.69
CA MET A 91 -30.07 2.12 -19.94
C MET A 91 -31.46 2.33 -20.55
N GLU A 92 -31.81 3.57 -20.94
CA GLU A 92 -33.09 3.87 -21.59
C GLU A 92 -33.26 3.11 -22.91
N ARG A 93 -32.19 3.04 -23.71
CA ARG A 93 -32.16 2.35 -24.99
C ARG A 93 -31.93 0.84 -24.88
N LYS A 94 -31.76 0.30 -23.66
CA LYS A 94 -31.44 -1.11 -23.39
C LYS A 94 -30.22 -1.61 -24.18
N GLU A 95 -29.25 -0.72 -24.33
CA GLU A 95 -27.95 -0.95 -24.92
C GLU A 95 -27.14 -1.94 -24.07
N LYS A 96 -26.24 -2.70 -24.72
CA LYS A 96 -25.30 -3.59 -24.01
C LYS A 96 -24.07 -2.81 -23.61
N ILE A 97 -23.74 -2.86 -22.32
CA ILE A 97 -22.60 -2.17 -21.70
C ILE A 97 -21.55 -3.21 -21.32
N LEU A 98 -20.30 -3.01 -21.74
CA LEU A 98 -19.16 -3.76 -21.25
C LEU A 98 -18.41 -2.93 -20.21
N VAL A 99 -18.32 -3.42 -18.98
CA VAL A 99 -17.43 -2.92 -17.94
C VAL A 99 -16.08 -3.64 -18.06
N TYR A 100 -14.99 -2.89 -18.11
CA TYR A 100 -13.64 -3.43 -18.25
C TYR A 100 -12.73 -2.89 -17.15
N GLY A 101 -12.35 -3.72 -16.17
CA GLY A 101 -11.43 -3.34 -15.08
C GLY A 101 -9.99 -3.79 -15.35
N ASP A 102 -9.04 -3.34 -14.52
CA ASP A 102 -7.69 -3.94 -14.47
C ASP A 102 -7.65 -5.25 -13.65
N TYR A 103 -6.51 -5.95 -13.65
CA TYR A 103 -6.33 -7.27 -13.03
C TYR A 103 -6.00 -7.25 -11.53
N ASP A 104 -5.68 -6.09 -10.96
CA ASP A 104 -5.40 -5.98 -9.54
C ASP A 104 -6.67 -5.76 -8.70
N VAL A 105 -6.52 -5.55 -7.40
CA VAL A 105 -7.68 -5.41 -6.51
C VAL A 105 -8.50 -4.17 -6.84
N ASP A 106 -7.88 -3.06 -7.21
CA ASP A 106 -8.60 -1.82 -7.47
C ASP A 106 -9.42 -1.94 -8.76
N GLY A 107 -8.81 -2.42 -9.84
CA GLY A 107 -9.51 -2.72 -11.08
C GLY A 107 -10.61 -3.78 -10.95
N VAL A 108 -10.35 -4.88 -10.24
CA VAL A 108 -11.35 -5.95 -10.02
C VAL A 108 -12.52 -5.46 -9.16
N THR A 109 -12.26 -4.70 -8.10
CA THR A 109 -13.32 -4.15 -7.23
C THR A 109 -14.12 -3.05 -7.95
N SER A 110 -13.47 -2.24 -8.80
CA SER A 110 -14.13 -1.26 -9.67
C SER A 110 -15.07 -1.91 -10.66
N ALA A 111 -14.61 -2.95 -11.36
CA ALA A 111 -15.45 -3.69 -12.30
C ALA A 111 -16.64 -4.35 -11.59
N ALA A 112 -16.43 -4.95 -10.41
CA ALA A 112 -17.49 -5.53 -9.61
C ALA A 112 -18.51 -4.47 -9.14
N LEU A 113 -18.04 -3.30 -8.70
CA LEU A 113 -18.88 -2.18 -8.28
C LEU A 113 -19.78 -1.71 -9.41
N TRP A 114 -19.22 -1.48 -10.61
CA TRP A 114 -20.00 -1.08 -11.78
C TRP A 114 -20.98 -2.15 -12.24
N TYR A 115 -20.54 -3.41 -12.28
CA TYR A 115 -21.41 -4.54 -12.64
C TYR A 115 -22.65 -4.58 -11.75
N HIS A 116 -22.47 -4.54 -10.43
CA HIS A 116 -23.58 -4.59 -9.48
C HIS A 116 -24.44 -3.33 -9.54
N THR A 117 -23.83 -2.15 -9.68
CA THR A 117 -24.55 -0.86 -9.78
C THR A 117 -25.47 -0.85 -11.00
N LEU A 118 -24.93 -1.17 -12.17
CA LEU A 118 -25.67 -1.21 -13.43
C LEU A 118 -26.71 -2.33 -13.44
N SER A 119 -26.40 -3.51 -12.89
CA SER A 119 -27.34 -4.62 -12.76
C SER A 119 -28.53 -4.26 -11.87
N LYS A 120 -28.30 -3.60 -10.72
CA LYS A 120 -29.39 -3.11 -9.85
C LYS A 120 -30.25 -2.03 -10.50
N LEU A 121 -29.66 -1.23 -11.38
CA LEU A 121 -30.37 -0.26 -12.23
C LEU A 121 -30.99 -0.91 -13.48
N GLN A 122 -30.98 -2.25 -13.58
CA GLN A 122 -31.59 -3.04 -14.65
C GLN A 122 -30.97 -2.80 -16.04
N ALA A 123 -29.71 -2.35 -16.09
CA ALA A 123 -28.95 -2.23 -17.33
C ALA A 123 -28.54 -3.62 -17.86
N ARG A 124 -28.30 -3.72 -19.18
CA ARG A 124 -27.68 -4.91 -19.78
C ARG A 124 -26.17 -4.78 -19.70
N VAL A 125 -25.59 -5.31 -18.63
CA VAL A 125 -24.16 -5.18 -18.34
C VAL A 125 -23.46 -6.54 -18.34
N GLN A 126 -22.23 -6.54 -18.84
CA GLN A 126 -21.26 -7.60 -18.63
C GLN A 126 -19.96 -6.98 -18.11
N ALA A 127 -19.20 -7.72 -17.31
CA ALA A 127 -17.93 -7.25 -16.75
C ALA A 127 -16.80 -8.20 -17.13
N ARG A 128 -15.62 -7.63 -17.38
CA ARG A 128 -14.40 -8.36 -17.74
C ARG A 128 -13.18 -7.67 -17.14
N VAL A 129 -12.13 -8.45 -16.92
CA VAL A 129 -10.79 -7.98 -16.57
C VAL A 129 -9.76 -8.63 -17.51
N PRO A 130 -8.57 -8.05 -17.72
CA PRO A 130 -7.55 -8.59 -18.60
C PRO A 130 -6.97 -9.90 -18.09
N HIS A 131 -6.54 -10.74 -19.03
CA HIS A 131 -5.65 -11.86 -18.72
C HIS A 131 -4.19 -11.40 -18.84
N ARG A 132 -3.50 -11.17 -17.71
CA ARG A 132 -2.17 -10.53 -17.67
C ARG A 132 -1.14 -11.08 -18.68
N LYS A 133 -1.07 -12.40 -18.89
CA LYS A 133 -0.13 -13.01 -19.86
C LYS A 133 -0.48 -12.77 -21.32
N ARG A 134 -1.78 -12.65 -21.65
CA ARG A 134 -2.29 -12.56 -23.03
C ARG A 134 -2.54 -11.12 -23.43
N ASP A 135 -3.20 -10.38 -22.54
CA ASP A 135 -3.71 -9.03 -22.80
C ASP A 135 -2.75 -7.95 -22.29
N GLY A 136 -1.80 -8.31 -21.41
CA GLY A 136 -0.89 -7.35 -20.78
C GLY A 136 -1.61 -6.46 -19.77
N TYR A 137 -1.14 -5.21 -19.65
CA TYR A 137 -1.82 -4.12 -18.95
C TYR A 137 -2.66 -3.31 -19.94
N ASP A 138 -3.76 -2.72 -19.46
CA ASP A 138 -4.74 -1.91 -20.19
C ASP A 138 -5.64 -2.67 -21.19
N ILE A 139 -6.71 -2.03 -21.65
CA ILE A 139 -7.62 -2.54 -22.68
C ILE A 139 -6.90 -2.67 -24.03
N ARG A 140 -7.28 -3.68 -24.83
CA ARG A 140 -6.65 -3.99 -26.13
C ARG A 140 -7.68 -4.08 -27.25
N VAL A 141 -7.24 -3.84 -28.49
CA VAL A 141 -8.05 -3.94 -29.71
C VAL A 141 -8.88 -5.25 -29.80
N PRO A 142 -8.33 -6.45 -29.49
CA PRO A 142 -9.13 -7.68 -29.54
C PRO A 142 -10.33 -7.72 -28.58
N VAL A 143 -10.27 -6.97 -27.47
CA VAL A 143 -11.39 -6.84 -26.53
C VAL A 143 -12.51 -6.04 -27.19
N VAL A 144 -12.17 -4.96 -27.89
CA VAL A 144 -13.11 -4.12 -28.62
C VAL A 144 -13.75 -4.89 -29.78
N ASP A 145 -12.97 -5.66 -30.53
CA ASP A 145 -13.48 -6.50 -31.63
C ASP A 145 -14.49 -7.55 -31.14
N GLU A 146 -14.20 -8.18 -30.00
CA GLU A 146 -15.13 -9.11 -29.35
C GLU A 146 -16.39 -8.39 -28.86
N ALA A 147 -16.24 -7.23 -28.22
CA ALA A 147 -17.37 -6.42 -27.76
C ALA A 147 -18.29 -6.02 -28.93
N TYR A 148 -17.71 -5.60 -30.06
CA TYR A 148 -18.43 -5.30 -31.30
C TYR A 148 -19.23 -6.51 -31.80
N ARG A 149 -18.60 -7.69 -31.90
CA ARG A 149 -19.27 -8.93 -32.31
C ARG A 149 -20.42 -9.33 -31.37
N GLN A 150 -20.33 -8.98 -30.10
CA GLN A 150 -21.39 -9.22 -29.10
C GLN A 150 -22.50 -8.17 -29.12
N GLY A 151 -22.38 -7.13 -29.94
CA GLY A 151 -23.33 -6.01 -30.03
C GLY A 151 -23.28 -5.08 -28.83
N VAL A 152 -22.11 -4.92 -28.21
CA VAL A 152 -21.84 -3.87 -27.22
C VAL A 152 -21.84 -2.52 -27.94
N SER A 153 -22.48 -1.51 -27.34
CA SER A 153 -22.50 -0.14 -27.85
C SER A 153 -21.79 0.86 -26.92
N LEU A 154 -21.47 0.44 -25.70
CA LEU A 154 -20.78 1.25 -24.71
C LEU A 154 -19.76 0.40 -23.94
N ILE A 155 -18.51 0.85 -23.91
CA ILE A 155 -17.46 0.34 -23.03
C ILE A 155 -17.23 1.34 -21.90
N LEU A 156 -17.20 0.86 -20.67
CA LEU A 156 -16.84 1.60 -19.47
C LEU A 156 -15.57 0.98 -18.89
N THR A 157 -14.43 1.65 -19.04
CA THR A 157 -13.19 1.20 -18.40
C THR A 157 -13.14 1.71 -16.96
N CYS A 158 -12.51 0.93 -16.09
CA CYS A 158 -12.30 1.27 -14.69
C CYS A 158 -10.88 0.89 -14.29
N ASP A 159 -10.17 1.84 -13.66
CA ASP A 159 -8.77 1.68 -13.26
C ASP A 159 -7.82 1.37 -14.44
N CYS A 160 -8.22 1.78 -15.65
CA CYS A 160 -7.45 1.63 -16.87
C CYS A 160 -8.05 2.50 -18.00
N GLY A 161 -7.30 2.61 -19.10
CA GLY A 161 -7.75 3.24 -20.32
C GLY A 161 -7.15 4.61 -20.59
N ILE A 162 -6.55 5.30 -19.59
CA ILE A 162 -6.01 6.66 -19.79
C ILE A 162 -4.87 6.73 -20.81
N GLN A 163 -4.21 5.60 -21.10
CA GLN A 163 -3.14 5.49 -22.11
C GLN A 163 -3.61 4.77 -23.39
N ALA A 164 -4.88 4.36 -23.48
CA ALA A 164 -5.38 3.45 -24.53
C ALA A 164 -5.83 4.18 -25.83
N HIS A 165 -5.03 5.12 -26.33
CA HIS A 165 -5.37 5.99 -27.49
C HIS A 165 -5.88 5.21 -28.72
N ASP A 166 -5.06 4.29 -29.23
CA ASP A 166 -5.38 3.53 -30.44
C ASP A 166 -6.62 2.64 -30.26
N VAL A 167 -6.81 2.11 -29.05
CA VAL A 167 -7.92 1.22 -28.73
C VAL A 167 -9.24 1.99 -28.67
N VAL A 168 -9.21 3.21 -28.13
CA VAL A 168 -10.37 4.11 -28.09
C VAL A 168 -10.74 4.60 -29.49
N GLU A 169 -9.76 4.94 -30.33
CA GLU A 169 -10.01 5.29 -31.73
C GLU A 169 -10.64 4.12 -32.50
N HIS A 170 -10.11 2.91 -32.34
CA HIS A 170 -10.66 1.71 -32.96
C HIS A 170 -12.11 1.44 -32.52
N ALA A 171 -12.42 1.60 -31.22
CA ALA A 171 -13.79 1.50 -30.73
C ALA A 171 -14.72 2.52 -31.39
N ARG A 172 -14.24 3.76 -31.56
CA ARG A 172 -14.98 4.86 -32.21
C ARG A 172 -15.25 4.56 -33.69
N GLU A 173 -14.30 3.99 -34.41
CA GLU A 173 -14.47 3.55 -35.81
C GLU A 173 -15.54 2.46 -35.96
N LEU A 174 -15.64 1.57 -34.97
CA LEU A 174 -16.68 0.54 -34.88
C LEU A 174 -18.02 1.05 -34.35
N GLY A 175 -18.13 2.33 -34.00
CA GLY A 175 -19.35 2.94 -33.47
C GLY A 175 -19.66 2.57 -32.01
N ILE A 176 -18.64 2.19 -31.24
CA ILE A 176 -18.73 1.90 -29.82
C ILE A 176 -18.26 3.13 -29.04
N ASP A 177 -19.12 3.66 -28.18
CA ASP A 177 -18.72 4.72 -27.28
C ASP A 177 -17.83 4.17 -26.16
N VAL A 178 -16.83 4.94 -25.74
CA VAL A 178 -15.96 4.59 -24.60
C VAL A 178 -16.06 5.67 -23.53
N ILE A 179 -16.29 5.26 -22.29
CA ILE A 179 -16.13 6.07 -21.08
C ILE A 179 -14.93 5.51 -20.33
N ILE A 180 -13.97 6.37 -20.00
CA ILE A 180 -12.81 6.02 -19.18
C ILE A 180 -13.03 6.50 -17.76
N THR A 181 -12.93 5.61 -16.78
CA THR A 181 -12.81 5.97 -15.35
C THR A 181 -11.46 5.48 -14.85
N ASP A 182 -10.59 6.40 -14.47
CA ASP A 182 -9.19 6.09 -14.16
C ASP A 182 -8.66 7.10 -13.14
N HIS A 183 -7.53 6.79 -12.53
CA HIS A 183 -6.83 7.64 -11.56
C HIS A 183 -5.32 7.74 -11.83
N HIS A 184 -4.79 7.00 -12.81
CA HIS A 184 -3.39 7.13 -13.20
C HIS A 184 -3.09 8.51 -13.82
N GLU A 185 -1.84 8.95 -13.71
CA GLU A 185 -1.39 10.20 -14.34
C GLU A 185 -1.58 10.13 -15.87
N PRO A 186 -2.23 11.13 -16.49
CA PRO A 186 -2.40 11.16 -17.93
C PRO A 186 -1.07 11.43 -18.65
N GLY A 187 -0.97 10.97 -19.90
CA GLY A 187 0.12 11.35 -20.79
C GLY A 187 0.00 12.81 -21.26
N GLU A 188 0.89 13.22 -22.19
CA GLU A 188 0.80 14.55 -22.82
C GLU A 188 -0.52 14.76 -23.56
N GLU A 189 -1.02 13.69 -24.18
CA GLU A 189 -2.35 13.63 -24.79
C GLU A 189 -3.25 12.72 -23.98
N VAL A 190 -4.57 12.89 -24.12
CA VAL A 190 -5.59 11.99 -23.55
C VAL A 190 -6.38 11.31 -24.66
N PRO A 191 -6.82 10.04 -24.48
CA PRO A 191 -7.62 9.34 -25.47
C PRO A 191 -8.91 10.08 -25.81
N ARG A 192 -9.33 10.04 -27.08
CA ARG A 192 -10.55 10.70 -27.56
C ARG A 192 -11.80 9.87 -27.24
N ALA A 193 -11.93 9.47 -25.99
CA ALA A 193 -13.10 8.80 -25.46
C ALA A 193 -14.28 9.78 -25.39
N LEU A 194 -15.51 9.26 -25.32
CA LEU A 194 -16.70 10.10 -25.13
C LEU A 194 -16.62 10.88 -23.82
N ALA A 195 -16.09 10.26 -22.77
CA ALA A 195 -15.80 10.89 -21.51
C ALA A 195 -14.54 10.27 -20.88
N VAL A 196 -13.70 11.11 -20.29
CA VAL A 196 -12.57 10.71 -19.45
C VAL A 196 -12.82 11.28 -18.07
N VAL A 197 -13.02 10.40 -17.10
CA VAL A 197 -13.27 10.71 -15.69
C VAL A 197 -12.03 10.33 -14.92
N ASN A 198 -11.14 11.31 -14.76
CA ASN A 198 -9.88 11.15 -14.04
C ASN A 198 -9.57 12.44 -13.27
N PRO A 199 -9.29 12.37 -11.96
CA PRO A 199 -9.00 13.53 -11.15
C PRO A 199 -7.64 14.20 -11.46
N HIS A 200 -6.70 13.49 -12.09
CA HIS A 200 -5.37 13.98 -12.49
C HIS A 200 -5.35 14.71 -13.84
N LEU A 201 -6.50 14.87 -14.52
CA LEU A 201 -6.52 15.64 -15.76
C LEU A 201 -6.05 17.09 -15.52
N PRO A 202 -5.27 17.71 -16.44
CA PRO A 202 -4.70 19.04 -16.23
C PRO A 202 -5.70 20.16 -15.92
N HIS A 203 -6.96 20.00 -16.31
CA HIS A 203 -8.05 20.96 -16.09
C HIS A 203 -9.00 20.55 -14.96
N SER A 204 -8.66 19.50 -14.21
CA SER A 204 -9.45 19.02 -13.08
C SER A 204 -9.59 20.09 -12.01
N ARG A 205 -10.81 20.25 -11.51
CA ARG A 205 -11.13 21.10 -10.34
C ARG A 205 -11.59 20.25 -9.15
N TYR A 206 -11.42 18.94 -9.25
CA TYR A 206 -11.82 18.04 -8.19
C TYR A 206 -10.91 18.25 -6.97
N PRO A 207 -11.44 18.51 -5.76
CA PRO A 207 -10.62 18.96 -4.63
C PRO A 207 -9.57 17.97 -4.14
N PHE A 208 -9.80 16.67 -4.37
CA PHE A 208 -8.93 15.60 -3.88
C PHE A 208 -8.49 14.67 -5.01
N PRO A 209 -7.25 14.81 -5.52
CA PRO A 209 -6.84 14.08 -6.71
C PRO A 209 -6.57 12.60 -6.46
N ASN A 210 -6.19 12.22 -5.23
CA ASN A 210 -5.65 10.89 -4.92
C ASN A 210 -6.72 9.81 -4.66
N LEU A 211 -7.83 9.83 -5.40
CA LEU A 211 -8.78 8.71 -5.38
C LEU A 211 -8.12 7.48 -6.03
N SER A 212 -8.44 6.27 -5.58
CA SER A 212 -8.17 5.08 -6.41
C SER A 212 -9.15 4.99 -7.58
N GLY A 213 -8.90 4.13 -8.56
CA GLY A 213 -9.86 3.78 -9.61
C GLY A 213 -11.22 3.31 -9.06
N VAL A 214 -11.25 2.53 -7.96
CA VAL A 214 -12.53 2.18 -7.30
C VAL A 214 -13.16 3.39 -6.62
N GLY A 215 -12.35 4.32 -6.09
CA GLY A 215 -12.82 5.59 -5.56
C GLY A 215 -13.53 6.43 -6.62
N VAL A 216 -12.91 6.61 -7.79
CA VAL A 216 -13.51 7.30 -8.94
C VAL A 216 -14.81 6.62 -9.38
N SER A 217 -14.77 5.29 -9.51
CA SER A 217 -15.95 4.47 -9.84
C SER A 217 -17.08 4.64 -8.82
N TYR A 218 -16.74 4.66 -7.53
CA TYR A 218 -17.70 4.81 -6.44
C TYR A 218 -18.37 6.19 -6.48
N ARG A 219 -17.60 7.27 -6.63
CA ARG A 219 -18.14 8.64 -6.73
C ARG A 219 -19.04 8.81 -7.97
N LEU A 220 -18.60 8.31 -9.13
CA LEU A 220 -19.39 8.41 -10.36
C LEU A 220 -20.66 7.55 -10.32
N GLY A 221 -20.60 6.35 -9.72
CA GLY A 221 -21.76 5.50 -9.50
C GLY A 221 -22.78 6.14 -8.55
N GLU A 222 -22.33 6.84 -7.50
CA GLU A 222 -23.21 7.62 -6.62
C GLU A 222 -23.93 8.74 -7.40
N ALA A 223 -23.20 9.46 -8.27
CA ALA A 223 -23.78 10.48 -9.13
C ALA A 223 -24.84 9.91 -10.09
N LEU A 224 -24.58 8.74 -10.67
CA LEU A 224 -25.52 8.03 -11.55
C LEU A 224 -26.80 7.63 -10.80
N VAL A 225 -26.67 7.05 -9.61
CA VAL A 225 -27.79 6.63 -8.77
C VAL A 225 -28.64 7.84 -8.34
N ARG A 226 -27.98 8.93 -7.95
CA ARG A 226 -28.64 10.21 -7.65
C ARG A 226 -29.41 10.75 -8.87
N ALA A 227 -28.80 10.72 -10.06
CA ALA A 227 -29.45 11.16 -11.30
C ALA A 227 -30.65 10.29 -11.71
N LYS A 228 -30.68 9.00 -11.30
CA LYS A 228 -31.85 8.12 -11.45
C LYS A 228 -32.93 8.34 -10.38
N GLY A 229 -32.73 9.24 -9.42
CA GLY A 229 -33.69 9.56 -8.36
C GLY A 229 -33.64 8.61 -7.16
N PHE A 230 -32.57 7.82 -7.00
CA PHE A 230 -32.38 6.93 -5.87
C PHE A 230 -31.54 7.60 -4.77
N SER A 231 -31.72 7.15 -3.52
CA SER A 231 -30.98 7.66 -2.36
C SER A 231 -29.48 7.30 -2.44
N PRO A 232 -28.57 8.29 -2.35
CA PRO A 232 -27.14 8.05 -2.25
C PRO A 232 -26.76 7.21 -1.03
N GLN A 233 -27.46 7.34 0.10
CA GLN A 233 -27.12 6.60 1.31
C GLN A 233 -27.22 5.08 1.15
N ASN A 234 -28.23 4.61 0.41
CA ASN A 234 -28.40 3.19 0.13
C ASN A 234 -27.27 2.66 -0.77
N TYR A 235 -26.86 3.45 -1.75
CA TYR A 235 -25.70 3.14 -2.58
C TYR A 235 -24.43 3.09 -1.72
N ARG A 236 -24.21 4.13 -0.90
CA ARG A 236 -23.03 4.25 -0.06
C ARG A 236 -22.84 2.99 0.79
N ASN A 237 -23.86 2.64 1.58
CA ASN A 237 -23.86 1.47 2.46
C ASN A 237 -23.69 0.14 1.70
N HIS A 238 -24.22 0.04 0.48
CA HIS A 238 -24.21 -1.22 -0.25
C HIS A 238 -22.88 -1.50 -0.96
N PHE A 239 -22.14 -0.47 -1.37
CA PHE A 239 -20.94 -0.62 -2.21
C PHE A 239 -19.62 -0.27 -1.50
N LEU A 240 -19.71 0.18 -0.24
CA LEU A 240 -18.55 0.65 0.51
C LEU A 240 -17.49 -0.43 0.74
N ASP A 241 -17.89 -1.68 0.93
CA ASP A 241 -16.95 -2.79 1.08
C ASP A 241 -16.01 -2.91 -0.13
N LEU A 242 -16.51 -2.83 -1.36
CA LEU A 242 -15.71 -2.86 -2.58
C LEU A 242 -14.80 -1.63 -2.68
N ALA A 243 -15.35 -0.43 -2.45
CA ALA A 243 -14.58 0.81 -2.49
C ALA A 243 -13.43 0.80 -1.48
N THR A 244 -13.69 0.29 -0.28
CA THR A 244 -12.70 0.19 0.80
C THR A 244 -11.63 -0.84 0.47
N LEU A 245 -12.00 -2.01 -0.07
CA LEU A 245 -11.04 -3.03 -0.45
C LEU A 245 -10.08 -2.54 -1.54
N GLY A 246 -10.58 -1.89 -2.60
CA GLY A 246 -9.74 -1.35 -3.67
C GLY A 246 -8.84 -0.22 -3.17
N THR A 247 -9.41 0.81 -2.53
CA THR A 247 -8.68 1.97 -2.00
C THR A 247 -7.51 1.55 -1.08
N ILE A 248 -7.74 0.59 -0.18
CA ILE A 248 -6.72 0.11 0.75
C ILE A 248 -5.67 -0.75 0.05
N ALA A 249 -6.09 -1.61 -0.89
CA ALA A 249 -5.20 -2.50 -1.62
C ALA A 249 -4.26 -1.74 -2.56
N ASP A 250 -4.72 -0.62 -3.09
CA ASP A 250 -3.96 0.29 -3.94
C ASP A 250 -3.06 1.25 -3.14
N VAL A 251 -3.09 1.15 -1.80
CA VAL A 251 -2.21 1.92 -0.90
C VAL A 251 -2.41 3.44 -1.07
N MET A 252 -3.63 3.86 -1.38
CA MET A 252 -3.97 5.27 -1.49
C MET A 252 -3.78 6.01 -0.15
N PRO A 253 -3.45 7.32 -0.18
CA PRO A 253 -3.33 8.10 1.03
C PRO A 253 -4.69 8.19 1.74
N LEU A 254 -4.72 7.86 3.03
CA LEU A 254 -5.91 7.88 3.88
C LEU A 254 -6.23 9.30 4.36
N MET A 255 -6.46 10.17 3.40
CA MET A 255 -6.86 11.57 3.56
C MET A 255 -8.21 11.79 2.87
N GLU A 256 -8.93 12.84 3.27
CA GLU A 256 -10.21 13.28 2.68
C GLU A 256 -11.14 12.08 2.34
N GLU A 257 -11.56 11.89 1.09
CA GLU A 257 -12.52 10.84 0.71
C GLU A 257 -12.04 9.41 0.99
N ASN A 258 -10.76 9.10 0.76
CA ASN A 258 -10.23 7.75 1.04
C ASN A 258 -10.29 7.42 2.52
N ARG A 259 -10.09 8.44 3.38
CA ARG A 259 -10.25 8.30 4.83
C ARG A 259 -11.70 8.00 5.19
N VAL A 260 -12.67 8.70 4.58
CA VAL A 260 -14.10 8.44 4.79
C VAL A 260 -14.44 7.01 4.36
N PHE A 261 -13.91 6.55 3.23
CA PHE A 261 -14.10 5.16 2.78
C PHE A 261 -13.56 4.16 3.79
N ALA A 262 -12.30 4.31 4.22
CA ALA A 262 -11.70 3.40 5.19
C ALA A 262 -12.39 3.44 6.56
N TRP A 263 -12.74 4.63 7.06
CA TRP A 263 -13.38 4.86 8.36
C TRP A 263 -14.70 4.12 8.49
N TYR A 264 -15.60 4.30 7.53
CA TYR A 264 -16.90 3.61 7.53
C TYR A 264 -16.81 2.18 6.96
N GLY A 265 -15.81 1.92 6.12
CA GLY A 265 -15.68 0.70 5.36
C GLY A 265 -15.12 -0.47 6.14
N LEU A 266 -14.06 -0.24 6.92
CA LEU A 266 -13.42 -1.27 7.73
C LEU A 266 -14.40 -1.96 8.72
N PRO A 267 -15.30 -1.23 9.41
CA PRO A 267 -16.37 -1.84 10.21
C PRO A 267 -17.46 -2.55 9.38
N SER A 268 -17.62 -2.17 8.11
CA SER A 268 -18.69 -2.68 7.24
C SER A 268 -18.35 -4.01 6.57
N ILE A 269 -17.07 -4.24 6.24
CA ILE A 269 -16.60 -5.43 5.51
C ILE A 269 -16.99 -6.75 6.20
N PRO A 270 -16.80 -6.95 7.53
CA PRO A 270 -17.23 -8.18 8.21
C PRO A 270 -18.72 -8.47 8.02
N ARG A 271 -19.53 -7.43 7.82
CA ARG A 271 -20.99 -7.47 7.71
C ARG A 271 -21.46 -7.40 6.25
N SER A 272 -20.55 -7.52 5.28
CA SER A 272 -20.89 -7.48 3.86
C SER A 272 -21.91 -8.55 3.52
N LYS A 273 -22.91 -8.18 2.71
CA LYS A 273 -23.92 -9.11 2.20
C LYS A 273 -23.46 -9.88 0.96
N ARG A 274 -22.27 -9.58 0.43
CA ARG A 274 -21.72 -10.25 -0.76
C ARG A 274 -21.19 -11.63 -0.37
N PRO A 275 -21.69 -12.72 -0.99
CA PRO A 275 -21.17 -14.05 -0.74
C PRO A 275 -19.65 -14.16 -0.97
N GLY A 276 -19.15 -13.47 -2.00
CA GLY A 276 -17.72 -13.41 -2.31
C GLY A 276 -16.84 -12.85 -1.20
N VAL A 277 -17.25 -11.72 -0.61
CA VAL A 277 -16.52 -11.08 0.50
C VAL A 277 -16.52 -11.96 1.74
N GLN A 278 -17.66 -12.58 2.06
CA GLN A 278 -17.79 -13.50 3.19
C GLN A 278 -16.92 -14.77 3.00
N ALA A 279 -16.92 -15.34 1.81
CA ALA A 279 -16.06 -16.47 1.47
C ALA A 279 -14.56 -16.10 1.58
N LEU A 280 -14.18 -14.90 1.13
CA LEU A 280 -12.81 -14.39 1.23
C LEU A 280 -12.35 -14.23 2.68
N LEU A 281 -13.18 -13.63 3.54
CA LEU A 281 -12.92 -13.50 4.98
C LEU A 281 -12.70 -14.87 5.64
N SER A 282 -13.56 -15.83 5.30
CA SER A 282 -13.51 -17.20 5.82
C SER A 282 -12.21 -17.92 5.44
N VAL A 283 -11.85 -17.97 4.15
CA VAL A 283 -10.59 -18.62 3.72
C VAL A 283 -9.36 -17.87 4.22
N ALA A 284 -9.47 -16.55 4.41
CA ALA A 284 -8.41 -15.73 4.97
C ALA A 284 -8.21 -15.90 6.48
N ARG A 285 -9.17 -16.53 7.17
CA ARG A 285 -9.20 -16.72 8.63
C ARG A 285 -9.07 -15.39 9.38
N VAL A 286 -9.68 -14.34 8.83
CA VAL A 286 -9.71 -13.02 9.45
C VAL A 286 -10.85 -13.01 10.48
N PRO A 287 -10.61 -12.63 11.74
CA PRO A 287 -11.66 -12.43 12.74
C PRO A 287 -12.67 -11.38 12.26
N THR A 288 -13.96 -11.62 12.55
CA THR A 288 -15.09 -10.79 12.06
C THR A 288 -15.99 -10.30 13.19
N ASP A 289 -15.55 -10.47 14.44
CA ASP A 289 -16.20 -10.00 15.66
C ASP A 289 -16.07 -8.49 15.87
N GLY A 290 -15.09 -7.85 15.22
CA GLY A 290 -14.88 -6.40 15.23
C GLY A 290 -14.61 -5.81 13.84
N PRO A 291 -14.32 -4.50 13.77
CA PRO A 291 -13.85 -3.86 12.54
C PRO A 291 -12.57 -4.53 12.02
N LEU A 292 -12.43 -4.58 10.70
CA LEU A 292 -11.15 -5.00 10.11
C LEU A 292 -10.09 -3.92 10.35
N THR A 293 -8.84 -4.34 10.42
CA THR A 293 -7.69 -3.42 10.37
C THR A 293 -7.22 -3.22 8.93
N MET A 294 -6.55 -2.09 8.69
CA MET A 294 -5.83 -1.83 7.43
C MET A 294 -4.90 -2.98 7.05
N ARG A 295 -4.16 -3.49 8.03
CA ARG A 295 -3.24 -4.64 7.87
C ARG A 295 -3.98 -5.91 7.42
N GLN A 296 -5.16 -6.20 7.97
CA GLN A 296 -5.94 -7.36 7.55
C GLN A 296 -6.40 -7.24 6.09
N VAL A 297 -6.84 -6.06 5.66
CA VAL A 297 -7.19 -5.84 4.25
C VAL A 297 -5.96 -5.99 3.35
N GLN A 298 -4.86 -5.30 3.65
CA GLN A 298 -3.64 -5.27 2.82
C GLN A 298 -2.89 -6.60 2.75
N PHE A 299 -2.81 -7.35 3.86
CA PHE A 299 -1.95 -8.52 3.96
C PHE A 299 -2.72 -9.85 4.04
N ALA A 300 -4.02 -9.83 4.33
CA ALA A 300 -4.85 -11.02 4.31
C ALA A 300 -5.80 -11.06 3.10
N LEU A 301 -6.56 -10.01 2.81
CA LEU A 301 -7.58 -10.04 1.75
C LEU A 301 -7.00 -9.72 0.37
N ALA A 302 -6.41 -8.55 0.20
CA ALA A 302 -5.87 -8.06 -1.07
C ALA A 302 -4.90 -9.06 -1.75
N PRO A 303 -3.99 -9.76 -1.02
CA PRO A 303 -3.05 -10.67 -1.67
C PRO A 303 -3.71 -11.92 -2.27
N ARG A 304 -4.92 -12.28 -1.84
CA ARG A 304 -5.69 -13.41 -2.39
C ARG A 304 -6.37 -13.03 -3.69
N ILE A 305 -6.97 -11.84 -3.73
CA ILE A 305 -7.51 -11.25 -4.96
C ILE A 305 -6.38 -11.10 -6.00
N ASN A 306 -5.24 -10.55 -5.60
CA ASN A 306 -4.07 -10.36 -6.47
C ASN A 306 -3.29 -11.65 -6.81
N ALA A 307 -3.55 -12.78 -6.15
CA ALA A 307 -2.79 -14.01 -6.40
C ALA A 307 -3.01 -14.55 -7.81
N VAL A 308 -4.20 -14.32 -8.34
CA VAL A 308 -4.65 -14.81 -9.64
C VAL A 308 -4.23 -13.86 -10.76
N GLY A 309 -4.25 -12.54 -10.53
CA GLY A 309 -3.65 -11.55 -11.45
C GLY A 309 -2.13 -11.68 -11.63
N ARG A 310 -1.44 -12.51 -10.83
CA ARG A 310 -0.01 -12.81 -11.00
C ARG A 310 0.27 -14.18 -11.60
N LEU A 311 -0.70 -15.11 -11.55
CA LEU A 311 -0.47 -16.51 -11.88
C LEU A 311 -1.29 -17.02 -13.06
N ASP A 312 -2.57 -16.65 -13.22
CA ASP A 312 -3.45 -16.81 -14.39
C ASP A 312 -4.90 -16.44 -13.98
N ASP A 313 -5.68 -15.91 -14.94
CA ASP A 313 -7.13 -15.55 -14.95
C ASP A 313 -7.76 -14.69 -13.83
N ALA A 314 -7.48 -13.38 -13.79
CA ALA A 314 -8.14 -12.41 -12.89
C ALA A 314 -9.69 -12.43 -12.95
N ALA A 315 -10.29 -13.07 -13.97
CA ALA A 315 -11.73 -13.28 -14.02
C ALA A 315 -12.25 -14.10 -12.84
N VAL A 316 -11.45 -15.00 -12.24
CA VAL A 316 -11.84 -15.75 -11.02
C VAL A 316 -12.10 -14.80 -9.86
N ALA A 317 -11.26 -13.78 -9.69
CA ALA A 317 -11.41 -12.77 -8.65
C ALA A 317 -12.63 -11.87 -8.92
N LEU A 318 -12.85 -11.47 -10.17
CA LEU A 318 -14.07 -10.74 -10.55
C LEU A 318 -15.32 -11.57 -10.31
N GLU A 319 -15.35 -12.83 -10.76
CA GLU A 319 -16.49 -13.76 -10.58
C GLU A 319 -16.83 -13.92 -9.10
N LEU A 320 -15.80 -14.04 -8.24
CA LEU A 320 -15.99 -14.12 -6.78
C LEU A 320 -16.76 -12.91 -6.26
N LEU A 321 -16.40 -11.70 -6.69
CA LEU A 321 -17.01 -10.46 -6.20
C LEU A 321 -18.39 -10.17 -6.80
N ILE A 322 -18.71 -10.75 -7.97
CA ILE A 322 -20.01 -10.54 -8.64
C ILE A 322 -21.03 -11.66 -8.46
N THR A 323 -20.61 -12.84 -7.98
CA THR A 323 -21.54 -13.98 -7.82
C THR A 323 -22.49 -13.80 -6.63
N ASP A 324 -23.77 -14.14 -6.86
CA ASP A 324 -24.81 -14.20 -5.82
C ASP A 324 -24.95 -15.61 -5.20
N ASN A 325 -24.17 -16.59 -5.67
CA ASN A 325 -24.23 -17.98 -5.21
C ASN A 325 -23.16 -18.25 -4.13
N PRO A 326 -23.56 -18.50 -2.86
CA PRO A 326 -22.60 -18.75 -1.77
C PRO A 326 -21.71 -19.98 -1.97
N GLN A 327 -22.24 -21.05 -2.57
CA GLN A 327 -21.45 -22.26 -2.84
C GLN A 327 -20.39 -21.97 -3.91
N ARG A 328 -20.75 -21.24 -4.98
CA ARG A 328 -19.80 -20.83 -6.01
C ARG A 328 -18.75 -19.86 -5.45
N ALA A 329 -19.16 -18.90 -4.62
CA ALA A 329 -18.25 -17.99 -3.93
C ALA A 329 -17.22 -18.74 -3.08
N GLN A 330 -17.65 -19.76 -2.33
CA GLN A 330 -16.73 -20.58 -1.52
C GLN A 330 -15.71 -21.35 -2.38
N GLN A 331 -16.13 -21.89 -3.52
CA GLN A 331 -15.22 -22.57 -4.47
C GLN A 331 -14.18 -21.60 -5.03
N LEU A 332 -14.63 -20.44 -5.52
CA LEU A 332 -13.76 -19.40 -6.08
C LEU A 332 -12.78 -18.88 -5.02
N ALA A 333 -13.23 -18.65 -3.78
CA ALA A 333 -12.36 -18.22 -2.69
C ALA A 333 -11.29 -19.26 -2.33
N GLN A 334 -11.62 -20.56 -2.37
CA GLN A 334 -10.65 -21.64 -2.17
C GLN A 334 -9.61 -21.69 -3.29
N GLU A 335 -10.04 -21.46 -4.54
CA GLU A 335 -9.13 -21.34 -5.68
C GLU A 335 -8.16 -20.16 -5.50
N LEU A 336 -8.66 -18.97 -5.14
CA LEU A 336 -7.81 -17.82 -4.83
C LEU A 336 -6.81 -18.11 -3.70
N GLU A 337 -7.24 -18.82 -2.65
CA GLU A 337 -6.36 -19.20 -1.54
C GLU A 337 -5.27 -20.18 -1.97
N GLU A 338 -5.59 -21.12 -2.86
CA GLU A 338 -4.61 -22.05 -3.40
C GLU A 338 -3.54 -21.33 -4.22
N HIS A 339 -3.94 -20.40 -5.09
CA HIS A 339 -3.01 -19.55 -5.83
C HIS A 339 -2.15 -18.69 -4.89
N ASN A 340 -2.76 -18.10 -3.86
CA ASN A 340 -2.07 -17.29 -2.86
C ASN A 340 -1.04 -18.13 -2.08
N ARG A 341 -1.38 -19.38 -1.72
CA ARG A 341 -0.49 -20.32 -1.04
C ARG A 341 0.71 -20.67 -1.91
N ARG A 342 0.51 -21.03 -3.18
CA ARG A 342 1.59 -21.31 -4.14
C ARG A 342 2.52 -20.12 -4.31
N ARG A 343 1.95 -18.92 -4.52
CA ARG A 343 2.71 -17.67 -4.62
C ARG A 343 3.57 -17.43 -3.37
N ARG A 344 3.02 -17.62 -2.17
CA ARG A 344 3.75 -17.44 -0.90
C ARG A 344 4.90 -18.44 -0.78
N SER A 345 4.70 -19.70 -1.15
CA SER A 345 5.76 -20.72 -1.15
C SER A 345 6.90 -20.35 -2.11
N GLU A 346 6.58 -19.96 -3.35
CA GLU A 346 7.60 -19.51 -4.31
C GLU A 346 8.32 -18.24 -3.84
N GLN A 347 7.58 -17.28 -3.29
CA GLN A 347 8.16 -16.07 -2.71
C GLN A 347 9.15 -16.38 -1.59
N GLN A 348 8.83 -17.34 -0.70
CA GLN A 348 9.73 -17.73 0.37
C GLN A 348 10.98 -18.42 -0.19
N ARG A 349 10.83 -19.33 -1.15
CA ARG A 349 11.95 -20.00 -1.82
C ARG A 349 12.91 -19.01 -2.47
N ILE A 350 12.38 -18.06 -3.25
CA ILE A 350 13.18 -17.02 -3.91
C ILE A 350 13.83 -16.09 -2.88
N LEU A 351 13.12 -15.73 -1.81
CA LEU A 351 13.68 -14.91 -0.72
C LEU A 351 14.85 -15.62 -0.04
N ASP A 352 14.73 -16.90 0.30
CA ASP A 352 15.80 -17.65 0.95
C ASP A 352 17.06 -17.71 0.07
N GLN A 353 16.90 -17.94 -1.23
CA GLN A 353 18.01 -17.91 -2.20
C GLN A 353 18.61 -16.51 -2.35
N ALA A 354 17.78 -15.47 -2.40
CA ALA A 354 18.23 -14.08 -2.48
C ALA A 354 19.02 -13.66 -1.24
N LEU A 355 18.55 -14.03 -0.04
CA LEU A 355 19.24 -13.76 1.23
C LEU A 355 20.57 -14.51 1.31
N GLN A 356 20.65 -15.75 0.80
CA GLN A 356 21.92 -16.48 0.70
C GLN A 356 22.92 -15.76 -0.21
N GLN A 357 22.48 -15.28 -1.37
CA GLN A 357 23.35 -14.49 -2.26
C GLN A 357 23.76 -13.16 -1.62
N ALA A 358 22.83 -12.44 -1.00
CA ALA A 358 23.10 -11.17 -0.32
C ALA A 358 24.10 -11.33 0.84
N ALA A 359 24.04 -12.44 1.57
CA ALA A 359 24.98 -12.74 2.65
C ALA A 359 26.42 -13.00 2.17
N GLN A 360 26.60 -13.33 0.89
CA GLN A 360 27.92 -13.51 0.26
C GLN A 360 28.49 -12.21 -0.32
N ARG A 361 27.70 -11.13 -0.34
CA ARG A 361 28.13 -9.82 -0.85
C ARG A 361 28.89 -9.04 0.21
N ASP A 362 29.83 -8.22 -0.24
CA ASP A 362 30.52 -7.30 0.65
C ASP A 362 29.67 -6.05 0.86
N ILE A 363 28.70 -6.14 1.77
CA ILE A 363 27.74 -5.06 2.04
C ILE A 363 28.38 -3.75 2.55
N ALA A 364 29.68 -3.76 2.90
CA ALA A 364 30.41 -2.53 3.23
C ALA A 364 30.69 -1.69 1.98
N HIS A 365 30.91 -2.35 0.83
CA HIS A 365 31.23 -1.71 -0.45
C HIS A 365 30.11 -1.83 -1.48
N GLU A 366 29.25 -2.84 -1.38
CA GLU A 366 28.07 -3.02 -2.23
C GLU A 366 26.85 -2.33 -1.59
N TRP A 367 26.56 -1.12 -2.05
CA TRP A 367 25.43 -0.30 -1.60
C TRP A 367 24.14 -0.62 -2.36
N VAL A 368 24.24 -1.26 -3.53
CA VAL A 368 23.13 -1.80 -4.31
C VAL A 368 23.27 -3.32 -4.42
N LEU A 369 22.25 -4.05 -3.97
CA LEU A 369 22.22 -5.50 -4.07
C LEU A 369 21.64 -5.94 -5.41
N VAL A 370 22.46 -6.52 -6.29
CA VAL A 370 22.02 -7.05 -7.59
C VAL A 370 22.09 -8.57 -7.57
N LEU A 371 20.94 -9.19 -7.40
CA LEU A 371 20.75 -10.62 -7.19
C LEU A 371 20.09 -11.25 -8.42
N ALA A 372 20.55 -12.43 -8.82
CA ALA A 372 20.05 -13.11 -10.01
C ALA A 372 19.88 -14.60 -9.75
N GLY A 373 18.82 -15.20 -10.27
CA GLY A 373 18.57 -16.63 -10.13
C GLY A 373 17.79 -17.20 -11.30
N GLU A 374 18.11 -18.46 -11.60
CA GLU A 374 17.35 -19.28 -12.53
C GLU A 374 16.02 -19.71 -11.87
N GLU A 375 15.00 -19.95 -12.69
CA GLU A 375 13.68 -20.41 -12.24
C GLU A 375 13.00 -19.48 -11.22
N TRP A 376 13.42 -18.23 -11.13
CA TRP A 376 12.71 -17.23 -10.33
C TRP A 376 11.47 -16.77 -11.09
N ASP A 377 10.30 -16.81 -10.45
CA ASP A 377 9.08 -16.30 -11.06
C ASP A 377 9.16 -14.77 -11.19
N LYS A 378 9.14 -14.26 -12.43
CA LYS A 378 9.12 -12.83 -12.74
C LYS A 378 7.94 -12.07 -12.11
N GLY A 379 6.83 -12.74 -11.80
CA GLY A 379 5.68 -12.17 -11.09
C GLY A 379 5.91 -11.97 -9.59
N VAL A 380 6.98 -12.55 -9.04
CA VAL A 380 7.30 -12.59 -7.60
C VAL A 380 8.56 -11.81 -7.25
N ILE A 381 9.56 -11.74 -8.15
CA ILE A 381 10.86 -11.09 -7.90
C ILE A 381 10.75 -9.65 -7.35
N GLY A 382 9.76 -8.87 -7.79
CA GLY A 382 9.57 -7.50 -7.29
C GLY A 382 9.14 -7.44 -5.82
N ILE A 383 8.36 -8.41 -5.34
CA ILE A 383 7.95 -8.51 -3.93
C ILE A 383 9.15 -8.93 -3.07
N VAL A 384 9.98 -9.84 -3.60
CA VAL A 384 11.20 -10.27 -2.91
C VAL A 384 12.22 -9.12 -2.85
N ALA A 385 12.36 -8.32 -3.91
CA ALA A 385 13.22 -7.13 -3.92
C ALA A 385 12.87 -6.17 -2.77
N SER A 386 11.57 -5.90 -2.54
CA SER A 386 11.13 -5.07 -1.40
C SER A 386 11.53 -5.69 -0.05
N LYS A 387 11.37 -7.00 0.15
CA LYS A 387 11.75 -7.67 1.41
C LYS A 387 13.25 -7.66 1.66
N VAL A 388 14.06 -7.85 0.61
CA VAL A 388 15.52 -7.77 0.71
C VAL A 388 15.95 -6.33 1.02
N LEU A 389 15.33 -5.34 0.35
CA LEU A 389 15.53 -3.93 0.66
C LEU A 389 15.18 -3.61 2.11
N GLU A 390 14.03 -4.08 2.63
CA GLU A 390 13.65 -3.89 4.04
C GLU A 390 14.67 -4.51 5.01
N ARG A 391 15.22 -5.68 4.67
CA ARG A 391 16.18 -6.41 5.51
C ARG A 391 17.56 -5.75 5.59
N TYR A 392 18.04 -5.23 4.46
CA TYR A 392 19.40 -4.68 4.32
C TYR A 392 19.45 -3.15 4.25
N HIS A 393 18.29 -2.49 4.12
CA HIS A 393 18.14 -1.06 3.85
C HIS A 393 19.00 -0.57 2.67
N ARG A 394 18.94 -1.32 1.55
CA ARG A 394 19.72 -1.06 0.34
C ARG A 394 18.84 -1.14 -0.90
N PRO A 395 19.04 -0.27 -1.91
CA PRO A 395 18.49 -0.50 -3.24
C PRO A 395 18.77 -1.94 -3.68
N THR A 396 17.72 -2.61 -4.16
CA THR A 396 17.78 -4.04 -4.48
C THR A 396 17.21 -4.28 -5.86
N VAL A 397 17.98 -5.00 -6.67
CA VAL A 397 17.64 -5.47 -8.00
C VAL A 397 17.59 -6.99 -7.98
N MET A 398 16.45 -7.55 -8.39
CA MET A 398 16.23 -8.98 -8.53
C MET A 398 16.08 -9.32 -10.01
N ILE A 399 16.80 -10.31 -10.52
CA ILE A 399 16.78 -10.73 -11.93
C ILE A 399 16.38 -12.20 -12.03
N SER A 400 15.26 -12.46 -12.70
CA SER A 400 14.84 -13.80 -13.11
C SER A 400 15.52 -14.14 -14.43
N VAL A 401 16.33 -15.20 -14.45
CA VAL A 401 17.14 -15.59 -15.61
C VAL A 401 16.43 -16.67 -16.41
N ASP A 402 16.26 -16.41 -17.72
CA ASP A 402 15.91 -17.43 -18.71
C ASP A 402 17.21 -18.06 -19.25
N SER A 403 17.48 -19.30 -18.85
CA SER A 403 18.71 -20.02 -19.19
C SER A 403 18.76 -20.49 -20.65
N GLU A 404 17.62 -20.55 -21.36
CA GLU A 404 17.58 -20.97 -22.76
C GLU A 404 18.06 -19.86 -23.70
N CYS A 405 17.67 -18.61 -23.43
CA CYS A 405 18.01 -17.46 -24.27
C CYS A 405 19.05 -16.51 -23.67
N GLY A 406 19.46 -16.72 -22.41
CA GLY A 406 20.45 -15.88 -21.73
C GLY A 406 19.95 -14.46 -21.42
N VAL A 407 18.64 -14.26 -21.37
CA VAL A 407 17.99 -12.98 -21.05
C VAL A 407 17.41 -13.01 -19.65
N GLY A 408 17.70 -11.98 -18.85
CA GLY A 408 17.12 -11.77 -17.53
C GLY A 408 15.98 -10.75 -17.55
N ARG A 409 14.88 -11.04 -16.87
CA ARG A 409 13.82 -10.06 -16.54
C ARG A 409 14.07 -9.54 -15.12
N GLY A 410 14.33 -8.24 -15.00
CA GLY A 410 14.69 -7.57 -13.75
C GLY A 410 13.56 -6.76 -13.13
N SER A 411 13.53 -6.73 -11.80
CA SER A 411 12.73 -5.81 -11.00
C SER A 411 13.60 -5.15 -9.94
N ALA A 412 13.56 -3.83 -9.89
CA ALA A 412 14.36 -3.00 -9.00
C ALA A 412 13.48 -2.26 -7.99
N ARG A 413 13.98 -2.10 -6.76
CA ARG A 413 13.39 -1.30 -5.68
C ARG A 413 14.47 -0.45 -5.04
N SER A 414 14.13 0.78 -4.67
CA SER A 414 15.10 1.76 -4.17
C SER A 414 14.65 2.46 -2.89
N ILE A 415 15.60 3.19 -2.30
CA ILE A 415 15.40 4.15 -1.21
C ILE A 415 15.45 5.58 -1.76
N ARG A 416 14.83 6.53 -1.05
CA ARG A 416 14.67 7.93 -1.51
C ARG A 416 15.95 8.59 -2.06
N PRO A 417 17.13 8.40 -1.44
CA PRO A 417 18.37 9.04 -1.92
C PRO A 417 18.91 8.49 -3.26
N TYR A 418 18.39 7.36 -3.76
CA TYR A 418 18.90 6.71 -4.95
C TYR A 418 17.81 6.56 -6.02
N ASP A 419 17.85 7.37 -7.07
CA ASP A 419 16.95 7.24 -8.21
C ASP A 419 17.37 6.05 -9.09
N ILE A 420 16.75 4.90 -8.84
CA ILE A 420 17.15 3.66 -9.51
C ILE A 420 16.80 3.65 -11.00
N PHE A 421 15.76 4.39 -11.40
CA PHE A 421 15.37 4.46 -12.80
C PHE A 421 16.35 5.33 -13.59
N ARG A 422 16.71 6.51 -13.06
CA ARG A 422 17.77 7.33 -13.63
C ARG A 422 19.09 6.56 -13.73
N ALA A 423 19.45 5.79 -12.71
CA ALA A 423 20.66 4.97 -12.73
C ALA A 423 20.64 3.94 -13.87
N ILE A 424 19.48 3.35 -14.16
CA ILE A 424 19.26 2.43 -15.28
C ILE A 424 19.32 3.19 -16.62
N GLU A 425 18.70 4.36 -16.72
CA GLU A 425 18.66 5.16 -17.95
C GLU A 425 20.06 5.64 -18.38
N GLU A 426 20.97 5.93 -17.45
CA GLU A 426 22.35 6.33 -17.78
C GLU A 426 23.13 5.28 -18.58
N ARG A 427 22.70 4.01 -18.55
CA ARG A 427 23.26 2.91 -19.35
C ARG A 427 22.17 2.18 -20.14
N ARG A 428 21.26 2.94 -20.78
CA ARG A 428 20.11 2.41 -21.52
C ARG A 428 20.47 1.30 -22.51
N GLU A 429 21.67 1.35 -23.10
CA GLU A 429 22.20 0.40 -24.07
C GLU A 429 22.44 -1.02 -23.52
N LEU A 430 22.55 -1.19 -22.19
CA LEU A 430 22.65 -2.50 -21.55
C LEU A 430 21.31 -3.26 -21.58
N PHE A 431 20.21 -2.54 -21.73
CA PHE A 431 18.87 -3.08 -21.58
C PHE A 431 18.16 -3.25 -22.92
N ILE A 432 17.45 -4.37 -23.07
CA ILE A 432 16.56 -4.59 -24.21
C ILE A 432 15.33 -3.67 -24.06
N GLU A 433 14.72 -3.69 -22.88
CA GLU A 433 13.58 -2.87 -22.49
C GLU A 433 13.80 -2.38 -21.06
N CYS A 434 13.41 -1.15 -20.73
CA CYS A 434 13.33 -0.68 -19.35
C CYS A 434 12.24 0.39 -19.19
N GLY A 435 11.72 0.50 -17.98
CA GLY A 435 10.75 1.52 -17.58
C GLY A 435 10.63 1.57 -16.06
N GLY A 436 10.18 2.69 -15.51
CA GLY A 436 10.10 2.85 -14.07
C GLY A 436 9.95 4.29 -13.62
N HIS A 437 10.17 4.48 -12.32
CA HIS A 437 10.22 5.76 -11.64
C HIS A 437 11.29 5.70 -10.53
N THR A 438 11.52 6.82 -9.84
CA THR A 438 12.63 6.98 -8.88
C THR A 438 12.84 5.83 -7.89
N LEU A 439 11.77 5.17 -7.42
CA LEU A 439 11.84 4.12 -6.39
C LEU A 439 11.68 2.69 -6.92
N ALA A 440 11.34 2.50 -8.20
CA ALA A 440 11.14 1.18 -8.78
C ALA A 440 11.33 1.18 -10.30
N ALA A 441 11.90 0.10 -10.83
CA ALA A 441 12.04 -0.09 -12.26
C ALA A 441 11.85 -1.55 -12.65
N GLY A 442 11.40 -1.78 -13.88
CA GLY A 442 11.36 -3.09 -14.53
C GLY A 442 12.17 -3.06 -15.82
N PHE A 443 12.91 -4.12 -16.11
CA PHE A 443 13.77 -4.16 -17.29
C PHE A 443 14.02 -5.57 -17.81
N SER A 444 14.65 -5.65 -18.99
CA SER A 444 15.18 -6.87 -19.61
C SER A 444 16.64 -6.66 -19.99
N ILE A 445 17.51 -7.60 -19.66
CA ILE A 445 18.97 -7.48 -19.87
C ILE A 445 19.55 -8.81 -20.39
N ARG A 446 20.61 -8.76 -21.20
CA ARG A 446 21.39 -9.98 -21.49
C ARG A 446 22.34 -10.28 -20.34
N MET A 447 22.40 -11.54 -19.90
CA MET A 447 23.16 -11.91 -18.70
C MET A 447 24.68 -11.67 -18.81
N GLU A 448 25.21 -11.51 -20.03
CA GLU A 448 26.59 -11.06 -20.27
C GLU A 448 26.88 -9.66 -19.69
N HIS A 449 25.88 -8.80 -19.58
CA HIS A 449 25.99 -7.44 -19.02
C HIS A 449 25.74 -7.39 -17.51
N LEU A 450 25.60 -8.55 -16.83
CA LEU A 450 25.23 -8.58 -15.41
C LEU A 450 26.27 -7.89 -14.51
N GLU A 451 27.55 -8.20 -14.66
CA GLU A 451 28.60 -7.59 -13.83
C GLU A 451 28.74 -6.11 -14.11
N GLU A 452 28.64 -5.71 -15.38
CA GLU A 452 28.66 -4.30 -15.79
C GLU A 452 27.50 -3.51 -15.15
N LEU A 453 26.31 -4.10 -15.06
CA LEU A 453 25.19 -3.53 -14.33
C LEU A 453 25.51 -3.39 -12.82
N ARG A 454 26.11 -4.41 -12.19
CA ARG A 454 26.45 -4.36 -10.75
C ARG A 454 27.41 -3.22 -10.44
N GLU A 455 28.47 -3.10 -11.24
CA GLU A 455 29.49 -2.08 -11.08
C GLU A 455 28.91 -0.68 -11.30
N HIS A 456 28.13 -0.49 -12.36
CA HIS A 456 27.53 0.80 -12.67
C HIS A 456 26.58 1.28 -11.57
N LEU A 457 25.65 0.43 -11.12
CA LEU A 457 24.71 0.81 -10.06
C LEU A 457 25.41 1.08 -8.73
N ASN A 458 26.42 0.29 -8.36
CA ASN A 458 27.16 0.54 -7.12
C ASN A 458 28.01 1.80 -7.20
N ARG A 459 28.64 2.10 -8.34
CA ARG A 459 29.38 3.35 -8.56
C ARG A 459 28.48 4.56 -8.34
N LEU A 460 27.31 4.59 -8.98
CA LEU A 460 26.36 5.68 -8.80
C LEU A 460 25.84 5.78 -7.36
N ALA A 461 25.65 4.66 -6.68
CA ALA A 461 25.27 4.67 -5.28
C ALA A 461 26.34 5.36 -4.39
N HIS A 462 27.62 5.09 -4.62
CA HIS A 462 28.72 5.79 -3.93
C HIS A 462 28.82 7.28 -4.27
N GLU A 463 28.39 7.67 -5.48
CA GLU A 463 28.38 9.07 -5.90
C GLU A 463 27.18 9.86 -5.36
N TRP A 464 26.01 9.20 -5.21
CA TRP A 464 24.74 9.88 -4.93
C TRP A 464 24.30 9.78 -3.48
N MET A 465 24.77 8.77 -2.74
CA MET A 465 24.37 8.53 -1.35
C MET A 465 25.52 8.76 -0.38
N SER A 466 25.17 8.87 0.90
CA SER A 466 26.10 8.80 2.02
C SER A 466 25.93 7.49 2.79
N PRO A 467 26.92 7.09 3.61
CA PRO A 467 26.75 5.93 4.50
C PRO A 467 25.54 6.03 5.44
N ASP A 468 25.13 7.24 5.82
CA ASP A 468 23.97 7.47 6.69
C ASP A 468 22.63 7.19 5.98
N ASP A 469 22.58 7.30 4.65
CA ASP A 469 21.40 6.97 3.85
C ASP A 469 21.10 5.47 3.83
N LEU A 470 22.09 4.66 4.17
CA LEU A 470 22.00 3.21 4.25
C LEU A 470 21.52 2.71 5.62
N LEU A 471 21.23 3.63 6.54
CA LEU A 471 20.67 3.31 7.85
C LEU A 471 19.14 3.48 7.83
N PRO A 472 18.39 2.55 8.44
CA PRO A 472 16.96 2.76 8.63
C PRO A 472 16.71 4.09 9.36
N ARG A 473 15.69 4.83 8.91
CA ARG A 473 15.28 6.11 9.49
C ARG A 473 13.91 5.97 10.16
N LEU A 474 13.79 6.47 11.38
CA LEU A 474 12.51 6.66 12.06
C LEU A 474 12.16 8.15 12.09
N ASP A 475 11.05 8.48 11.46
CA ASP A 475 10.46 9.82 11.47
C ASP A 475 9.53 9.95 12.69
N ILE A 476 9.99 10.62 13.73
CA ILE A 476 9.31 10.74 15.03
C ILE A 476 8.44 12.00 15.00
N ASP A 477 7.16 11.88 15.31
CA ASP A 477 6.21 12.99 15.27
C ASP A 477 6.50 14.04 16.36
N ALA A 478 6.84 13.58 17.56
CA ALA A 478 7.13 14.45 18.70
C ALA A 478 7.98 13.71 19.74
N ASP A 479 8.90 14.45 20.37
CA ASP A 479 9.36 14.14 21.71
C ASP A 479 8.30 14.56 22.73
N ILE A 480 8.01 13.69 23.69
CA ILE A 480 7.05 13.94 24.78
C ILE A 480 7.65 13.49 26.10
N GLU A 481 7.28 14.18 27.17
CA GLU A 481 7.64 13.77 28.51
C GLU A 481 6.87 12.48 28.90
N PRO A 482 7.46 11.58 29.69
CA PRO A 482 6.76 10.38 30.14
C PRO A 482 5.41 10.67 30.83
N ALA A 483 5.30 11.83 31.50
CA ALA A 483 4.09 12.31 32.15
C ALA A 483 2.91 12.57 31.18
N GLU A 484 3.20 12.85 29.91
CA GLU A 484 2.19 13.15 28.88
C GLU A 484 1.52 11.89 28.32
N ILE A 485 2.09 10.69 28.59
CA ILE A 485 1.53 9.40 28.22
C ILE A 485 0.31 9.09 29.10
N THR A 486 -0.83 9.65 28.71
CA THR A 486 -2.09 9.56 29.45
C THR A 486 -3.18 8.86 28.64
N PRO A 487 -4.24 8.35 29.29
CA PRO A 487 -5.44 7.85 28.60
C PRO A 487 -5.98 8.82 27.55
N ALA A 488 -5.98 10.11 27.86
CA ALA A 488 -6.47 11.15 26.96
C ALA A 488 -5.64 11.23 25.66
N LEU A 489 -4.31 11.15 25.76
CA LEU A 489 -3.43 11.10 24.59
C LEU A 489 -3.73 9.88 23.71
N VAL A 490 -3.89 8.70 24.31
CA VAL A 490 -4.16 7.47 23.55
C VAL A 490 -5.54 7.52 22.87
N ASP A 491 -6.56 8.07 23.54
CA ASP A 491 -7.87 8.29 22.93
C ASP A 491 -7.82 9.35 21.80
N GLU A 492 -7.01 10.39 21.93
CA GLU A 492 -6.78 11.36 20.85
C GLU A 492 -6.09 10.75 19.64
N ILE A 493 -5.07 9.91 19.85
CA ILE A 493 -4.41 9.15 18.78
C ILE A 493 -5.42 8.23 18.09
N ALA A 494 -6.28 7.54 18.84
CA ALA A 494 -7.31 6.68 18.27
C ALA A 494 -8.29 7.43 17.35
N ARG A 495 -8.56 8.72 17.59
CA ARG A 495 -9.37 9.55 16.65
C ARG A 495 -8.72 9.74 15.29
N MET A 496 -7.40 9.55 15.19
CA MET A 496 -6.66 9.63 13.93
C MET A 496 -6.70 8.32 13.14
N GLU A 497 -7.20 7.22 13.71
CA GLU A 497 -7.41 5.99 12.95
C GLU A 497 -8.40 6.19 11.78
N PRO A 498 -8.38 5.36 10.73
CA PRO A 498 -7.39 4.33 10.46
C PRO A 498 -6.04 4.91 10.02
N PHE A 499 -4.95 4.25 10.46
CA PHE A 499 -3.59 4.59 10.05
C PHE A 499 -3.16 3.81 8.80
N GLY A 500 -2.36 4.45 7.94
CA GLY A 500 -1.90 3.91 6.66
C GLY A 500 -1.06 4.91 5.88
N HIS A 501 -0.97 4.75 4.56
CA HIS A 501 -0.30 5.74 3.72
C HIS A 501 -0.94 7.12 3.88
N GLY A 502 -0.15 8.20 3.91
CA GLY A 502 -0.62 9.56 4.20
C GLY A 502 -0.95 9.86 5.67
N ASN A 503 -1.24 8.84 6.49
CA ASN A 503 -1.54 8.97 7.91
C ASN A 503 -0.91 7.81 8.70
N PRO A 504 0.43 7.76 8.87
CA PRO A 504 1.08 6.69 9.61
C PRO A 504 0.69 6.71 11.09
N GLU A 505 0.89 5.59 11.79
CA GLU A 505 0.78 5.54 13.25
C GLU A 505 1.77 6.54 13.88
N PRO A 506 1.34 7.39 14.83
CA PRO A 506 2.23 8.34 15.48
C PRO A 506 3.38 7.65 16.22
N MET A 507 4.60 8.15 16.02
CA MET A 507 5.77 7.71 16.78
C MET A 507 6.24 8.83 17.69
N PHE A 508 6.43 8.49 18.96
CA PHE A 508 6.91 9.41 19.99
C PHE A 508 8.27 8.99 20.51
N LEU A 509 9.02 9.96 21.00
CA LEU A 509 10.26 9.76 21.74
C LEU A 509 10.08 10.22 23.18
N SER A 510 10.44 9.36 24.13
CA SER A 510 10.72 9.80 25.50
C SER A 510 12.12 9.37 25.91
N CYS A 511 12.80 10.24 26.62
CA CYS A 511 14.13 10.01 27.17
C CYS A 511 14.05 9.68 28.66
N GLY A 512 15.06 9.00 29.18
CA GLY A 512 15.20 8.77 30.63
C GLY A 512 14.24 7.75 31.24
N LEU A 513 13.74 6.79 30.45
CA LEU A 513 12.87 5.72 30.95
C LEU A 513 13.70 4.64 31.65
N THR A 514 13.33 4.21 32.86
CA THR A 514 13.99 3.10 33.56
C THR A 514 13.33 1.77 33.23
N ILE A 515 14.12 0.77 32.82
CA ILE A 515 13.65 -0.62 32.65
C ILE A 515 13.42 -1.26 34.03
N LEU A 516 12.20 -1.69 34.31
CA LEU A 516 11.83 -2.39 35.55
C LEU A 516 11.80 -3.91 35.38
N GLU A 517 11.31 -4.37 34.23
CA GLU A 517 11.25 -5.78 33.88
C GLU A 517 11.58 -5.94 32.39
N LYS A 518 12.23 -7.04 32.03
CA LYS A 518 12.45 -7.45 30.64
C LYS A 518 12.30 -8.95 30.50
N ARG A 519 11.77 -9.40 29.37
CA ARG A 519 11.76 -10.81 28.97
C ARG A 519 11.52 -10.97 27.48
N ARG A 520 12.06 -12.05 26.92
CA ARG A 520 11.63 -12.57 25.62
C ARG A 520 10.24 -13.19 25.71
N VAL A 521 9.43 -13.03 24.67
CA VAL A 521 8.08 -13.63 24.57
C VAL A 521 7.84 -14.24 23.19
N GLY A 522 6.76 -15.03 23.06
CA GLY A 522 6.48 -15.82 21.86
C GLY A 522 7.42 -17.02 21.78
N ASP A 523 8.05 -17.20 20.63
CA ASP A 523 9.15 -18.16 20.39
C ASP A 523 10.54 -17.57 20.72
N GLY A 524 10.57 -16.41 21.37
CA GLY A 524 11.79 -15.66 21.66
C GLY A 524 12.09 -14.53 20.68
N SER A 525 11.27 -14.38 19.62
CA SER A 525 11.43 -13.33 18.61
C SER A 525 11.03 -11.93 19.06
N HIS A 526 10.27 -11.79 20.15
CA HIS A 526 9.75 -10.50 20.61
C HIS A 526 10.26 -10.17 22.01
N TRP A 527 10.36 -8.88 22.32
CA TRP A 527 10.83 -8.38 23.61
C TRP A 527 9.72 -7.65 24.34
N LYS A 528 9.41 -8.09 25.55
CA LYS A 528 8.41 -7.49 26.43
C LYS A 528 9.12 -6.89 27.64
N LEU A 529 8.75 -5.67 27.97
CA LEU A 529 9.37 -4.91 29.04
C LEU A 529 8.31 -4.15 29.83
N THR A 530 8.69 -3.72 31.02
CA THR A 530 7.93 -2.77 31.83
C THR A 530 8.87 -1.62 32.12
N VAL A 531 8.45 -0.39 31.80
CA VAL A 531 9.24 0.82 32.07
C VAL A 531 8.53 1.75 33.03
N ARG A 532 9.30 2.63 33.67
CA ARG A 532 8.79 3.81 34.37
C ARG A 532 9.52 5.05 33.87
N GLY A 533 8.88 6.19 34.01
CA GLY A 533 9.47 7.51 33.80
C GLY A 533 8.99 8.48 34.87
N GLU A 534 9.32 9.75 34.72
CA GLU A 534 8.77 10.79 35.58
C GLU A 534 7.24 10.87 35.42
N ALA A 535 6.50 10.72 36.52
CA ALA A 535 5.03 10.66 36.57
C ALA A 535 4.34 9.61 35.66
N LEU A 536 5.11 8.78 34.94
CA LEU A 536 4.62 7.61 34.22
C LEU A 536 4.62 6.39 35.16
N PRO A 537 3.44 5.82 35.51
CA PRO A 537 3.40 4.58 36.27
C PRO A 537 4.08 3.43 35.51
N PRO A 538 4.44 2.33 36.18
CA PRO A 538 4.93 1.12 35.51
C PRO A 538 4.04 0.73 34.34
N THR A 539 4.56 0.88 33.13
CA THR A 539 3.81 0.73 31.88
C THR A 539 4.42 -0.38 31.05
N GLY A 540 3.57 -1.28 30.56
CA GLY A 540 4.02 -2.39 29.73
C GLY A 540 4.39 -1.92 28.33
N CYS A 541 5.44 -2.49 27.76
CA CYS A 541 5.83 -2.28 26.37
C CYS A 541 6.04 -3.60 25.63
N ILE A 542 5.82 -3.58 24.33
CA ILE A 542 6.05 -4.71 23.43
C ILE A 542 6.86 -4.25 22.22
N ALA A 543 7.96 -4.93 21.95
CA ALA A 543 8.84 -4.68 20.82
C ALA A 543 8.84 -5.91 19.91
N PHE A 544 8.12 -5.83 18.79
CA PHE A 544 7.98 -6.95 17.86
C PHE A 544 9.25 -7.15 17.04
N GLY A 545 9.81 -8.36 17.09
CA GLY A 545 10.99 -8.74 16.30
C GLY A 545 12.33 -8.35 16.94
N MET A 546 12.31 -7.75 18.13
CA MET A 546 13.48 -7.26 18.86
C MET A 546 13.90 -8.17 20.01
N GLY A 547 13.61 -9.49 19.94
CA GLY A 547 13.95 -10.43 21.02
C GLY A 547 15.44 -10.46 21.39
N ASP A 548 16.32 -10.16 20.44
CA ASP A 548 17.77 -10.07 20.63
C ASP A 548 18.21 -8.83 21.44
N TYR A 549 17.36 -7.80 21.57
CA TYR A 549 17.62 -6.65 22.43
C TYR A 549 17.65 -7.02 23.92
N ASP A 550 17.02 -8.14 24.31
CA ASP A 550 17.03 -8.62 25.69
C ASP A 550 18.44 -8.86 26.23
N GLU A 551 19.44 -9.15 25.38
CA GLU A 551 20.85 -9.31 25.78
C GLU A 551 21.63 -7.99 25.79
N ARG A 552 21.06 -6.89 25.30
CA ARG A 552 21.73 -5.58 25.11
C ARG A 552 21.46 -4.57 26.23
N PHE A 553 20.45 -4.84 27.06
CA PHE A 553 19.96 -3.96 28.12
C PHE A 553 19.74 -4.76 29.39
N GLU A 554 19.85 -4.15 30.56
CA GLU A 554 19.61 -4.74 31.88
C GLU A 554 18.49 -4.03 32.64
N VAL A 555 17.95 -4.73 33.65
CA VAL A 555 17.00 -4.11 34.58
C VAL A 555 17.70 -3.01 35.37
N GLY A 556 17.09 -1.83 35.42
CA GLY A 556 17.65 -0.62 36.02
C GLY A 556 18.32 0.31 35.01
N ASP A 557 18.56 -0.12 33.77
CA ASP A 557 19.09 0.76 32.73
C ASP A 557 18.12 1.91 32.44
N GLU A 558 18.69 3.07 32.15
CA GLU A 558 17.99 4.24 31.67
C GLU A 558 18.08 4.30 30.14
N VAL A 559 16.94 4.41 29.47
CA VAL A 559 16.83 4.33 28.02
C VAL A 559 16.03 5.48 27.43
N ASP A 560 16.42 5.87 26.22
CA ASP A 560 15.53 6.63 25.34
C ASP A 560 14.77 5.62 24.47
N MET A 561 13.49 5.88 24.23
CA MET A 561 12.61 4.93 23.54
C MET A 561 11.75 5.62 22.50
N VAL A 562 11.71 5.05 21.30
CA VAL A 562 10.77 5.41 20.24
C VAL A 562 9.61 4.42 20.25
N TYR A 563 8.38 4.89 20.39
CA TYR A 563 7.21 4.03 20.55
C TYR A 563 5.91 4.66 20.04
N THR A 564 4.89 3.83 19.88
CA THR A 564 3.50 4.24 19.67
C THR A 564 2.67 3.79 20.88
N PRO A 565 2.02 4.70 21.63
CA PRO A 565 1.14 4.32 22.72
C PRO A 565 -0.20 3.82 22.17
N GLN A 566 -0.69 2.72 22.72
CA GLN A 566 -1.94 2.09 22.28
C GLN A 566 -2.74 1.53 23.45
N TRP A 567 -4.03 1.32 23.21
CA TRP A 567 -4.89 0.62 24.15
C TRP A 567 -4.69 -0.89 24.04
N ASN A 568 -4.40 -1.53 25.18
CA ASN A 568 -4.40 -2.97 25.31
C ASN A 568 -5.63 -3.39 26.13
N GLU A 569 -6.56 -4.08 25.49
CA GLU A 569 -7.77 -4.61 26.13
C GLU A 569 -7.65 -6.11 26.33
N PHE A 570 -7.59 -6.54 27.60
CA PHE A 570 -7.51 -7.95 27.96
C PHE A 570 -8.41 -8.24 29.16
N ASN A 571 -9.29 -9.25 29.05
CA ASN A 571 -10.25 -9.63 30.09
C ASN A 571 -11.09 -8.46 30.63
N GLY A 572 -11.46 -7.51 29.76
CA GLY A 572 -12.26 -6.34 30.14
C GLY A 572 -11.50 -5.26 30.92
N ARG A 573 -10.17 -5.37 31.03
CA ARG A 573 -9.29 -4.28 31.51
C ARG A 573 -8.63 -3.61 30.32
N ARG A 574 -8.65 -2.27 30.33
CA ARG A 574 -8.05 -1.40 29.31
C ARG A 574 -6.86 -0.70 29.95
N GLU A 575 -5.66 -1.00 29.46
CA GLU A 575 -4.40 -0.45 29.98
C GLU A 575 -3.58 0.13 28.82
N ILE A 576 -2.77 1.14 29.11
CA ILE A 576 -1.84 1.69 28.11
C ILE A 576 -0.70 0.69 27.92
N GLN A 577 -0.36 0.43 26.66
CA GLN A 577 0.83 -0.31 26.28
C GLN A 577 1.62 0.48 25.24
N LEU A 578 2.95 0.48 25.35
CA LEU A 578 3.83 1.13 24.37
C LEU A 578 4.30 0.08 23.37
N GLN A 579 3.98 0.24 22.08
CA GLN A 579 4.61 -0.53 21.02
C GLN A 579 5.95 0.11 20.67
N VAL A 580 7.04 -0.56 21.02
CA VAL A 580 8.40 -0.05 20.85
C VAL A 580 8.89 -0.31 19.43
N HIS A 581 9.41 0.72 18.79
CA HIS A 581 10.02 0.66 17.45
C HIS A 581 11.54 0.67 17.49
N ASP A 582 12.13 1.38 18.45
CA ASP A 582 13.57 1.30 18.74
C ASP A 582 13.89 1.79 20.16
N VAL A 583 15.05 1.38 20.68
CA VAL A 583 15.53 1.76 22.01
C VAL A 583 17.04 1.92 22.00
N ARG A 584 17.54 2.88 22.80
CA ARG A 584 18.98 3.05 23.04
C ARG A 584 19.22 3.40 24.49
N HIS A 585 20.42 3.12 24.97
CA HIS A 585 20.88 3.63 26.27
C HIS A 585 20.78 5.14 26.27
N SER A 586 20.20 5.71 27.33
CA SER A 586 20.15 7.17 27.46
C SER A 586 21.58 7.67 27.60
N SER A 587 21.97 8.52 26.65
CA SER A 587 23.24 9.23 26.77
C SER A 587 22.94 10.38 27.70
N GLY A 588 23.16 10.20 29.00
CA GLY A 588 23.01 11.28 29.97
C GLY A 588 23.60 12.56 29.39
N ILE A 589 22.81 13.64 29.41
CA ILE A 589 23.04 14.90 28.70
C ILE A 589 24.54 15.18 28.60
N ILE A 590 25.13 14.97 27.42
CA ILE A 590 26.44 15.54 27.12
C ILE A 590 26.12 16.97 26.72
N GLU A 591 26.33 17.88 27.67
CA GLU A 591 26.24 19.35 27.49
C GLU A 591 26.97 19.85 26.23
#